data_AF-A0A4U7B5Y9-F1
#
_entry.id   AF-A0A4U7B5Y9-F1
#
_cell.length_a   1.000
_cell.length_b   1.000
_cell.length_c   1.000
_cell.angle_alpha   90.00
_cell.angle_beta   90.00
_cell.angle_gamma   90.00
#
_symmetry.space_group_name_H-M   'P 1'
#
loop_
_entity.id
_entity.type
_entity.pdbx_description
1 polymer ?
#
loop_
_entity_poly.entity_id
_entity_poly.type
_entity_poly.pdbx_seq_one_letter_code
_entity_poly.pdbx_strand_id
1 'polypeptide(L)'
;MPKYRGREANRDAPRNTNRSGDTNATQAPDSTRNPNPIRSMDSTPSPPTTIVLQDCSAEIRSTGATSQNLYWHFSCTVASSNTEVGPTPGPASYAYFIHNDRRTMFLPPMYILKPEQNFYMRIWPDGRVAAGFFVTYTGSVVAFVFGAQRCPVTVIPDPVAVARRGTSFDVPQISFAYYGIAYGEIGNDGRPFAMCVFKDIGEDSRWFPPI
;
A
#
# COMPACT_ATOMS: atom_id res chain seq x y z
N MET A 1 30.66 -28.00 47.66
CA MET A 1 31.81 -27.10 47.41
C MET A 1 33.08 -27.92 47.61
N PRO A 2 34.05 -27.93 46.67
CA PRO A 2 34.96 -26.80 46.44
C PRO A 2 35.18 -26.46 44.95
N LYS A 3 36.07 -25.48 44.71
CA LYS A 3 36.27 -24.66 43.51
C LYS A 3 37.74 -24.79 43.04
N TYR A 4 37.97 -24.63 41.72
CA TYR A 4 39.20 -24.22 41.00
C TYR A 4 40.44 -25.13 40.86
N ARG A 5 40.86 -25.37 39.60
CA ARG A 5 42.20 -25.13 38.97
C ARG A 5 42.18 -25.72 37.53
N GLY A 6 42.86 -25.18 36.50
CA GLY A 6 44.02 -24.29 36.51
C GLY A 6 44.35 -23.60 35.17
N ARG A 7 45.46 -22.83 35.26
CA ARG A 7 46.27 -22.14 34.22
C ARG A 7 46.96 -23.17 33.31
N GLU A 8 47.59 -22.91 32.15
CA GLU A 8 48.63 -21.95 31.68
C GLU A 8 48.60 -22.01 30.11
N ALA A 9 48.73 -20.97 29.28
CA ALA A 9 49.80 -20.01 28.97
C ALA A 9 51.10 -20.58 28.34
N ASN A 10 51.24 -20.50 27.00
CA ASN A 10 52.39 -19.91 26.26
C ASN A 10 52.34 -20.28 24.75
N ARG A 11 52.24 -19.29 23.86
CA ARG A 11 53.31 -18.67 23.04
C ARG A 11 53.73 -19.52 21.84
N ASP A 12 53.38 -19.04 20.65
CA ASP A 12 54.37 -18.67 19.64
C ASP A 12 53.77 -17.65 18.67
N ALA A 13 54.50 -16.57 18.44
CA ALA A 13 54.28 -15.62 17.36
C ALA A 13 55.55 -15.62 16.50
N PRO A 14 55.45 -15.29 15.20
CA PRO A 14 56.16 -14.07 14.80
C PRO A 14 55.45 -13.19 13.75
N ARG A 15 55.64 -11.88 13.96
CA ARG A 15 55.97 -10.78 13.03
C ARG A 15 55.18 -10.56 11.73
N ASN A 16 54.27 -9.59 11.85
CA ASN A 16 54.13 -8.34 11.10
C ASN A 16 55.10 -8.04 9.92
N THR A 17 54.55 -7.79 8.73
CA THR A 17 55.09 -6.83 7.74
C THR A 17 53.96 -5.95 7.18
N ASN A 18 54.30 -4.67 7.02
CA ASN A 18 53.42 -3.52 6.84
C ASN A 18 52.91 -3.31 5.39
N ARG A 19 51.80 -2.55 5.33
CA ARG A 19 51.51 -1.41 4.40
C ARG A 19 50.92 -1.70 2.99
N SER A 20 49.68 -1.28 2.77
CA SER A 20 49.30 0.01 2.10
C SER A 20 47.97 -0.05 1.35
N GLY A 21 47.12 0.97 1.54
CA GLY A 21 45.98 1.37 0.69
C GLY A 21 44.76 0.45 0.81
N ASP A 22 43.52 0.88 0.70
CA ASP A 22 42.87 2.17 0.59
C ASP A 22 41.40 1.91 0.97
N THR A 23 40.76 2.90 1.59
CA THR A 23 39.31 3.11 1.69
C THR A 23 38.40 1.88 1.57
N ASN A 24 37.93 1.34 2.70
CA ASN A 24 36.60 0.74 2.72
C ASN A 24 35.68 1.64 3.52
N ALA A 25 35.02 2.52 2.76
CA ALA A 25 33.84 3.24 3.19
C ALA A 25 32.90 2.28 3.91
N THR A 26 32.41 2.71 5.07
CA THR A 26 31.16 2.22 5.65
C THR A 26 30.13 2.24 4.53
N GLN A 27 29.86 1.09 3.91
CA GLN A 27 28.74 0.96 3.00
C GLN A 27 27.50 1.27 3.84
N ALA A 28 26.91 2.43 3.58
CA ALA A 28 25.56 2.72 4.00
C ALA A 28 24.70 1.53 3.52
N PRO A 29 23.79 1.00 4.34
CA PRO A 29 22.89 -0.05 3.90
C PRO A 29 22.15 0.48 2.66
N ASP A 30 22.34 -0.23 1.56
CA ASP A 30 21.73 0.05 0.28
C ASP A 30 20.21 -0.03 0.44
N SER A 31 19.60 1.14 0.66
CA SER A 31 18.15 1.31 0.88
C SER A 31 17.33 1.08 -0.39
N THR A 32 17.97 0.62 -1.47
CA THR A 32 17.32 0.35 -2.76
C THR A 32 16.84 -1.10 -2.93
N ARG A 33 17.21 -2.02 -2.02
CA ARG A 33 16.67 -3.38 -2.06
C ARG A 33 15.22 -3.39 -1.57
N ASN A 34 14.33 -3.43 -2.56
CA ASN A 34 12.92 -3.73 -2.33
C ASN A 34 12.80 -5.05 -1.55
N PRO A 35 12.27 -5.05 -0.32
CA PRO A 35 12.37 -6.23 0.55
C PRO A 35 11.61 -7.44 0.02
N ASN A 36 10.61 -7.25 -0.87
CA ASN A 36 9.81 -8.31 -1.46
C ASN A 36 9.62 -8.08 -2.98
N PRO A 37 10.50 -8.62 -3.86
CA PRO A 37 10.40 -8.38 -5.30
C PRO A 37 9.18 -9.11 -5.91
N ILE A 38 8.52 -8.45 -6.86
CA ILE A 38 7.54 -9.07 -7.75
C ILE A 38 8.28 -10.00 -8.71
N ARG A 39 7.92 -11.28 -8.71
CA ARG A 39 8.54 -12.30 -9.57
C ARG A 39 7.94 -12.30 -10.97
N SER A 40 6.63 -12.10 -11.07
CA SER A 40 5.90 -11.96 -12.33
C SER A 40 4.59 -11.22 -12.13
N MET A 41 4.09 -10.59 -13.19
CA MET A 41 2.78 -9.93 -13.22
C MET A 41 2.11 -10.20 -14.56
N ASP A 42 0.94 -10.84 -14.51
CA ASP A 42 0.18 -11.25 -15.68
C ASP A 42 -1.18 -10.55 -15.70
N SER A 43 -1.63 -10.14 -16.89
CA SER A 43 -2.99 -9.66 -17.09
C SER A 43 -3.95 -10.84 -17.19
N THR A 44 -5.11 -10.76 -16.55
CA THR A 44 -6.16 -11.79 -16.69
C THR A 44 -7.42 -11.17 -17.28
N PRO A 45 -8.17 -11.91 -18.13
CA PRO A 45 -9.43 -11.40 -18.69
C PRO A 45 -10.52 -11.21 -17.61
N SER A 46 -10.36 -11.88 -16.48
CA SER A 46 -11.19 -11.72 -15.28
C SER A 46 -10.39 -12.21 -14.07
N PRO A 47 -10.59 -11.61 -12.88
CA PRO A 47 -10.00 -12.15 -11.66
C PRO A 47 -10.74 -13.45 -11.28
N PRO A 48 -10.12 -14.38 -10.54
CA PRO A 48 -10.81 -15.55 -9.98
C PRO A 48 -12.04 -15.19 -9.12
N THR A 49 -12.06 -13.95 -8.61
CA THR A 49 -13.18 -13.33 -7.89
C THR A 49 -13.26 -11.86 -8.26
N THR A 50 -14.40 -11.40 -8.80
CA THR A 50 -14.59 -9.99 -9.15
C THR A 50 -14.66 -9.14 -7.87
N ILE A 51 -13.66 -8.29 -7.64
CA ILE A 51 -13.78 -7.21 -6.66
C ILE A 51 -14.62 -6.10 -7.30
N VAL A 52 -15.67 -5.68 -6.62
CA VAL A 52 -16.40 -4.47 -6.97
C VAL A 52 -16.33 -3.52 -5.78
N LEU A 53 -15.89 -2.29 -6.04
CA LEU A 53 -15.96 -1.22 -5.06
C LEU A 53 -17.31 -0.53 -5.27
N GLN A 54 -18.30 -0.91 -4.44
CA GLN A 54 -19.70 -0.59 -4.69
C GLN A 54 -20.01 0.87 -4.42
N ASP A 55 -19.59 1.38 -3.26
CA ASP A 55 -19.82 2.76 -2.87
C ASP A 55 -18.53 3.33 -2.31
N CYS A 56 -18.11 4.47 -2.82
CA CYS A 56 -17.07 5.28 -2.23
C CYS A 56 -17.62 6.66 -1.93
N SER A 57 -17.68 7.02 -0.65
CA SER A 57 -18.01 8.36 -0.22
C SER A 57 -16.87 8.96 0.57
N ALA A 58 -16.76 10.28 0.50
CA ALA A 58 -15.86 11.04 1.33
C ALA A 58 -16.53 12.29 1.84
N GLU A 59 -16.20 12.64 3.07
CA GLU A 59 -16.64 13.89 3.70
C GLU A 59 -15.43 14.63 4.24
N ILE A 60 -15.39 15.96 4.07
CA ILE A 60 -14.39 16.78 4.74
C ILE A 60 -14.90 17.11 6.15
N ARG A 61 -14.16 16.66 7.16
CA ARG A 61 -14.46 16.91 8.57
C ARG A 61 -13.40 17.79 9.20
N SER A 62 -13.77 18.49 10.27
CA SER A 62 -12.83 19.16 11.16
C SER A 62 -12.57 18.31 12.41
N THR A 63 -11.37 18.40 12.98
CA THR A 63 -11.06 17.75 14.27
C THR A 63 -11.71 18.44 15.47
N GLY A 64 -12.47 19.53 15.27
CA GLY A 64 -13.27 20.18 16.31
C GLY A 64 -13.83 21.54 15.86
N ALA A 65 -14.80 22.07 16.59
CA ALA A 65 -15.51 23.32 16.23
C ALA A 65 -14.56 24.54 16.05
N THR A 66 -13.42 24.54 16.74
CA THR A 66 -12.40 25.61 16.70
C THR A 66 -11.13 25.22 15.95
N SER A 67 -11.03 23.97 15.47
CA SER A 67 -9.82 23.47 14.80
C SER A 67 -9.82 23.85 13.33
N GLN A 68 -8.68 24.33 12.84
CA GLN A 68 -8.42 24.48 11.41
C GLN A 68 -7.96 23.18 10.76
N ASN A 69 -7.71 22.12 11.54
CA ASN A 69 -7.28 20.83 11.01
C ASN A 69 -8.45 20.12 10.34
N LEU A 70 -8.36 19.98 9.03
CA LEU A 70 -9.34 19.27 8.22
C LEU A 70 -8.83 17.87 7.85
N TYR A 71 -9.74 16.93 7.68
CA TYR A 71 -9.42 15.60 7.16
C TYR A 71 -10.56 15.08 6.30
N TRP A 72 -10.20 14.30 5.30
CA TRP A 72 -11.13 13.44 4.59
C TRP A 72 -11.47 12.24 5.45
N HIS A 73 -12.76 12.02 5.69
CA HIS A 73 -13.30 10.76 6.18
C HIS A 73 -13.81 9.97 4.97
N PHE A 74 -13.06 8.96 4.56
CA PHE A 74 -13.37 8.10 3.41
C PHE A 74 -14.10 6.84 3.88
N SER A 75 -15.16 6.45 3.19
CA SER A 75 -15.91 5.23 3.43
C SER A 75 -16.08 4.47 2.13
N CYS A 76 -15.64 3.22 2.12
CA CYS A 76 -15.77 2.29 1.00
C CYS A 76 -16.60 1.09 1.38
N THR A 77 -17.41 0.57 0.46
CA THR A 77 -17.98 -0.77 0.57
C THR A 77 -17.34 -1.68 -0.46
N VAL A 78 -16.69 -2.75 0.01
CA VAL A 78 -16.13 -3.78 -0.86
C VAL A 78 -17.14 -4.92 -0.98
N ALA A 79 -17.52 -5.25 -2.21
CA ALA A 79 -18.22 -6.48 -2.51
C ALA A 79 -17.24 -7.53 -3.04
N SER A 80 -17.30 -8.72 -2.44
CA SER A 80 -16.64 -9.92 -2.92
C SER A 80 -17.67 -11.02 -3.05
N SER A 81 -17.69 -11.71 -4.18
CA SER A 81 -18.59 -12.84 -4.44
C SER A 81 -18.15 -14.14 -3.75
N ASN A 82 -16.95 -14.19 -3.19
CA ASN A 82 -16.43 -15.36 -2.48
C ASN A 82 -15.52 -14.93 -1.33
N THR A 83 -15.98 -15.13 -0.09
CA THR A 83 -15.27 -14.76 1.14
C THR A 83 -14.21 -15.79 1.57
N GLU A 84 -14.19 -16.97 0.97
CA GLU A 84 -13.22 -18.02 1.28
C GLU A 84 -11.83 -17.74 0.66
N VAL A 85 -11.81 -16.95 -0.42
CA VAL A 85 -10.58 -16.57 -1.15
C VAL A 85 -10.42 -15.06 -1.32
N GLY A 86 -11.48 -14.26 -1.17
CA GLY A 86 -11.50 -12.81 -1.38
C GLY A 86 -11.45 -11.98 -0.09
N PRO A 87 -11.47 -10.63 -0.18
CA PRO A 87 -11.58 -9.78 1.00
C PRO A 87 -12.94 -9.98 1.67
N THR A 88 -12.98 -9.80 2.99
CA THR A 88 -14.25 -9.81 3.74
C THR A 88 -15.12 -8.65 3.25
N PRO A 89 -16.35 -8.90 2.76
CA PRO A 89 -17.27 -7.85 2.36
C PRO A 89 -17.60 -6.96 3.55
N GLY A 90 -17.67 -5.66 3.32
CA GLY A 90 -18.03 -4.71 4.37
C GLY A 90 -17.36 -3.35 4.23
N PRO A 91 -17.59 -2.48 5.23
CA PRO A 91 -17.08 -1.12 5.20
C PRO A 91 -15.58 -1.09 5.48
N ALA A 92 -14.86 -0.31 4.67
CA ALA A 92 -13.49 0.10 4.91
C ALA A 92 -13.46 1.63 5.03
N SER A 93 -13.20 2.13 6.24
CA SER A 93 -13.08 3.56 6.50
C SER A 93 -11.62 3.98 6.76
N TYR A 94 -11.27 5.18 6.29
CA TYR A 94 -9.94 5.75 6.44
C TYR A 94 -10.00 7.26 6.62
N ALA A 95 -9.14 7.81 7.46
CA ALA A 95 -9.01 9.25 7.67
C ALA A 95 -7.71 9.77 7.03
N TYR A 96 -7.80 10.75 6.15
CA TYR A 96 -6.66 11.38 5.48
C TYR A 96 -6.61 12.88 5.79
N PHE A 97 -5.56 13.35 6.45
CA PHE A 97 -5.44 14.76 6.83
C PHE A 97 -5.23 15.67 5.62
N ILE A 98 -5.98 16.77 5.58
CA ILE A 98 -5.84 17.82 4.59
C ILE A 98 -4.87 18.85 5.17
N HIS A 99 -3.83 19.21 4.42
CA HIS A 99 -2.96 20.31 4.81
C HIS A 99 -3.74 21.65 4.71
N ASN A 100 -3.76 22.41 5.82
CA ASN A 100 -4.71 23.49 6.12
C ASN A 100 -4.71 24.69 5.16
N ASP A 101 -3.80 24.74 4.19
CA ASP A 101 -3.56 25.86 3.27
C ASP A 101 -3.88 25.54 1.80
N ARG A 102 -4.44 24.36 1.50
CA ARG A 102 -4.48 23.86 0.10
C ARG A 102 -5.87 23.46 -0.38
N ARG A 103 -6.08 23.71 -1.67
CA ARG A 103 -7.08 23.01 -2.48
C ARG A 103 -6.90 21.51 -2.26
N THR A 104 -8.01 20.78 -2.14
CA THR A 104 -7.96 19.31 -2.02
C THR A 104 -8.65 18.67 -3.21
N MET A 105 -8.44 17.37 -3.39
CA MET A 105 -9.02 16.60 -4.49
C MET A 105 -10.00 15.57 -3.94
N PHE A 106 -11.08 15.34 -4.68
CA PHE A 106 -11.95 14.19 -4.54
C PHE A 106 -11.90 13.42 -5.86
N LEU A 107 -11.38 12.20 -5.93
CA LEU A 107 -10.83 11.29 -4.92
C LEU A 107 -9.44 11.74 -4.38
N PRO A 108 -9.19 11.75 -3.06
CA PRO A 108 -7.91 12.16 -2.51
C PRO A 108 -6.82 11.09 -2.74
N PRO A 109 -5.55 11.47 -3.00
CA PRO A 109 -4.46 10.51 -3.13
C PRO A 109 -4.18 9.85 -1.78
N MET A 110 -4.28 8.53 -1.71
CA MET A 110 -4.17 7.82 -0.44
C MET A 110 -3.85 6.34 -0.62
N TYR A 111 -3.43 5.73 0.49
CA TYR A 111 -3.33 4.28 0.64
C TYR A 111 -4.31 3.82 1.71
N ILE A 112 -5.07 2.77 1.41
CA ILE A 112 -5.85 2.03 2.40
C ILE A 112 -5.22 0.65 2.49
N LEU A 113 -4.60 0.34 3.63
CA LEU A 113 -3.94 -0.94 3.89
C LEU A 113 -4.63 -1.57 5.11
N LYS A 114 -5.52 -2.51 4.87
CA LYS A 114 -6.34 -3.22 5.87
C LYS A 114 -5.97 -4.71 5.85
N PRO A 115 -4.78 -5.09 6.34
CA PRO A 115 -4.31 -6.47 6.31
C PRO A 115 -5.27 -7.43 7.03
N GLU A 116 -5.94 -6.97 8.09
CA GLU A 116 -6.96 -7.71 8.83
C GLU A 116 -8.22 -8.02 8.02
N GLN A 117 -8.47 -7.27 6.94
CA GLN A 117 -9.57 -7.49 5.98
C GLN A 117 -9.05 -8.06 4.66
N ASN A 118 -7.75 -8.35 4.56
CA ASN A 118 -7.08 -8.70 3.31
C ASN A 118 -7.36 -7.70 2.17
N PHE A 119 -7.43 -6.41 2.49
CA PHE A 119 -7.79 -5.37 1.53
C PHE A 119 -6.73 -4.28 1.42
N TYR A 120 -6.36 -3.97 0.19
CA TYR A 120 -5.33 -2.99 -0.12
C TYR A 120 -5.82 -2.12 -1.27
N MET A 121 -5.69 -0.81 -1.15
CA MET A 121 -6.06 0.13 -2.20
C MET A 121 -5.10 1.30 -2.26
N ARG A 122 -4.87 1.79 -3.48
CA ARG A 122 -4.14 3.02 -3.76
C ARG A 122 -4.96 3.91 -4.68
N ILE A 123 -4.99 5.20 -4.35
CA ILE A 123 -5.52 6.27 -5.20
C ILE A 123 -4.36 7.22 -5.51
N TRP A 124 -4.15 7.52 -6.79
CA TRP A 124 -3.11 8.44 -7.27
C TRP A 124 -3.67 9.85 -7.52
N PRO A 125 -2.80 10.88 -7.59
CA PRO A 125 -3.21 12.27 -7.85
C PRO A 125 -4.03 12.52 -9.11
N ASP A 126 -3.89 11.66 -10.11
CA ASP A 126 -4.48 11.81 -11.44
C ASP A 126 -5.72 10.93 -11.66
N GLY A 127 -6.31 10.47 -10.56
CA GLY A 127 -7.58 9.72 -10.54
C GLY A 127 -7.44 8.23 -10.80
N ARG A 128 -6.21 7.73 -10.97
CA ARG A 128 -5.97 6.29 -11.01
C ARG A 128 -6.30 5.68 -9.65
N VAL A 129 -7.01 4.56 -9.67
CA VAL A 129 -7.44 3.79 -8.51
C VAL A 129 -7.10 2.34 -8.77
N ALA A 130 -6.44 1.69 -7.82
CA ALA A 130 -6.22 0.25 -7.86
C ALA A 130 -6.52 -0.34 -6.48
N ALA A 131 -7.17 -1.49 -6.46
CA ALA A 131 -7.42 -2.23 -5.23
C ALA A 131 -7.14 -3.71 -5.45
N GLY A 132 -6.69 -4.40 -4.40
CA GLY A 132 -6.32 -5.80 -4.47
C GLY A 132 -6.29 -6.49 -3.11
N PHE A 133 -6.09 -7.79 -3.17
CA PHE A 133 -6.12 -8.71 -2.02
C PHE A 133 -5.23 -9.91 -2.31
N PHE A 134 -4.84 -10.62 -1.27
CA PHE A 134 -4.06 -11.84 -1.39
C PHE A 134 -4.96 -13.06 -1.53
N VAL A 135 -4.63 -13.95 -2.48
CA VAL A 135 -5.27 -15.26 -2.64
C VAL A 135 -4.24 -16.35 -2.37
N THR A 136 -4.64 -17.38 -1.63
CA THR A 136 -3.84 -18.60 -1.51
C THR A 136 -4.23 -19.54 -2.64
N TYR A 137 -3.33 -19.76 -3.58
CA TYR A 137 -3.42 -20.79 -4.60
C TYR A 137 -2.77 -22.10 -4.10
N THR A 138 -3.19 -23.23 -4.68
CA THR A 138 -2.78 -24.59 -4.31
C THR A 138 -1.34 -24.70 -3.78
N GLY A 139 -1.17 -25.24 -2.57
CA GLY A 139 0.16 -25.56 -2.02
C GLY A 139 0.99 -24.38 -1.47
N SER A 140 0.35 -23.36 -0.87
CA SER A 140 0.99 -22.21 -0.19
C SER A 140 1.42 -21.03 -1.08
N VAL A 141 1.09 -21.04 -2.37
CA VAL A 141 1.42 -19.93 -3.26
C VAL A 141 0.45 -18.79 -2.99
N VAL A 142 0.95 -17.69 -2.42
CA VAL A 142 0.12 -16.51 -2.22
C VAL A 142 0.35 -15.53 -3.38
N ALA A 143 -0.73 -15.15 -4.05
CA ALA A 143 -0.71 -14.20 -5.17
C ALA A 143 -1.52 -12.96 -4.80
N PHE A 144 -1.12 -11.79 -5.31
CA PHE A 144 -1.88 -10.57 -5.15
C PHE A 144 -2.72 -10.32 -6.40
N VAL A 145 -4.04 -10.44 -6.25
CA VAL A 145 -4.99 -10.15 -7.33
C VAL A 145 -5.44 -8.70 -7.17
N PHE A 146 -5.40 -7.94 -8.26
CA PHE A 146 -5.78 -6.53 -8.24
C PHE A 146 -6.66 -6.15 -9.43
N GLY A 147 -7.49 -5.15 -9.20
CA GLY A 147 -8.21 -4.40 -10.22
C GLY A 147 -7.66 -2.97 -10.32
N ALA A 148 -7.72 -2.39 -11.51
CA ALA A 148 -7.31 -1.01 -11.77
C ALA A 148 -8.32 -0.26 -12.66
N GLN A 149 -8.51 1.02 -12.36
CA GLN A 149 -9.44 1.92 -13.03
C GLN A 149 -8.94 3.36 -12.97
N ARG A 150 -9.35 4.20 -13.92
CA ARG A 150 -9.19 5.65 -13.81
C ARG A 150 -10.54 6.32 -13.60
N CYS A 151 -10.61 7.19 -12.60
CA CYS A 151 -11.81 7.94 -12.23
C CYS A 151 -11.59 9.45 -12.46
N PRO A 152 -12.65 10.23 -12.77
CA PRO A 152 -12.58 11.68 -12.79
C PRO A 152 -12.14 12.25 -11.43
N VAL A 153 -11.33 13.31 -11.45
CA VAL A 153 -10.88 14.02 -10.24
C VAL A 153 -11.51 15.40 -10.19
N THR A 154 -12.14 15.71 -9.06
CA THR A 154 -12.72 17.03 -8.78
C THR A 154 -11.81 17.78 -7.80
N VAL A 155 -11.44 19.00 -8.16
CA VAL A 155 -10.69 19.91 -7.27
C VAL A 155 -11.66 20.71 -6.42
N ILE A 156 -11.45 20.69 -5.11
CA ILE A 156 -12.19 21.46 -4.13
C ILE A 156 -11.36 22.71 -3.77
N PRO A 157 -11.81 23.90 -4.19
CA PRO A 157 -11.04 25.13 -4.00
C PRO A 157 -11.05 25.64 -2.57
N ASP A 158 -12.12 25.39 -1.81
CA ASP A 158 -12.29 25.83 -0.41
C ASP A 158 -12.78 24.67 0.47
N PRO A 159 -11.85 23.85 1.00
CA PRO A 159 -12.18 22.73 1.90
C PRO A 159 -12.85 23.19 3.20
N VAL A 160 -12.55 24.40 3.68
CA VAL A 160 -13.11 24.94 4.93
C VAL A 160 -14.60 25.23 4.76
N ALA A 161 -14.99 25.88 3.67
CA ALA A 161 -16.40 26.13 3.36
C ALA A 161 -17.18 24.83 3.14
N VAL A 162 -16.54 23.82 2.55
CA VAL A 162 -17.12 22.48 2.40
C VAL A 162 -17.35 21.81 3.76
N ALA A 163 -16.34 21.82 4.64
CA ALA A 163 -16.44 21.26 5.98
C ALA A 163 -17.57 21.93 6.81
N ARG A 164 -17.71 23.25 6.71
CA ARG A 164 -18.79 24.00 7.40
C ARG A 164 -20.19 23.66 6.87
N ARG A 165 -20.31 23.28 5.60
CA ARG A 165 -21.56 22.89 4.98
C ARG A 165 -21.92 21.42 5.21
N GLY A 166 -20.99 20.60 5.70
CA GLY A 166 -21.19 19.16 5.87
C GLY A 166 -21.45 18.44 4.54
N THR A 167 -20.80 18.86 3.46
CA THR A 167 -21.02 18.28 2.13
C THR A 167 -20.30 16.95 1.98
N SER A 168 -21.05 15.92 1.59
CA SER A 168 -20.53 14.62 1.16
C SER A 168 -20.25 14.62 -0.34
N PHE A 169 -19.22 13.88 -0.74
CA PHE A 169 -18.85 13.64 -2.12
C PHE A 169 -18.90 12.15 -2.38
N ASP A 170 -19.56 11.75 -3.47
CA ASP A 170 -19.81 10.35 -3.78
C ASP A 170 -19.21 9.98 -5.13
N VAL A 171 -18.59 8.80 -5.18
CA VAL A 171 -18.35 8.06 -6.42
C VAL A 171 -19.31 6.88 -6.43
N PRO A 172 -20.32 6.87 -7.32
CA PRO A 172 -21.50 6.01 -7.18
C PRO A 172 -21.22 4.52 -7.33
N GLN A 173 -20.16 4.12 -8.06
CA GLN A 173 -19.60 2.77 -8.08
C GLN A 173 -18.29 2.76 -8.87
N ILE A 174 -17.26 2.09 -8.37
CA ILE A 174 -16.00 1.86 -9.11
C ILE A 174 -15.96 0.38 -9.51
N SER A 175 -16.15 0.16 -10.81
CA SER A 175 -15.91 -1.15 -11.43
C SER A 175 -14.53 -1.12 -12.10
N PHE A 176 -13.67 -2.06 -11.71
CA PHE A 176 -12.32 -2.12 -12.26
C PHE A 176 -12.34 -2.64 -13.70
N ALA A 177 -11.67 -1.92 -14.61
CA ALA A 177 -11.62 -2.29 -16.02
C ALA A 177 -10.51 -3.27 -16.36
N TYR A 178 -9.39 -3.22 -15.61
CA TYR A 178 -8.26 -4.12 -15.79
C TYR A 178 -8.04 -4.94 -14.54
N TYR A 179 -7.59 -6.18 -14.76
CA TYR A 179 -7.25 -7.11 -13.70
C TYR A 179 -5.88 -7.73 -13.95
N GLY A 180 -5.14 -7.92 -12.86
CA GLY A 180 -3.84 -8.55 -12.89
C GLY A 180 -3.59 -9.40 -11.67
N ILE A 181 -2.62 -10.31 -11.81
CA ILE A 181 -2.11 -11.14 -10.73
C ILE A 181 -0.62 -10.89 -10.62
N ALA A 182 -0.16 -10.55 -9.42
CA ALA A 182 1.25 -10.42 -9.10
C ALA A 182 1.69 -11.56 -8.17
N TYR A 183 2.78 -12.23 -8.53
CA TYR A 183 3.36 -13.31 -7.76
C TYR A 183 4.66 -12.86 -7.10
N GLY A 184 4.90 -13.29 -5.87
CA GLY A 184 6.19 -13.07 -5.22
C GLY A 184 6.23 -13.54 -3.77
N GLU A 185 7.32 -13.18 -3.09
CA GLU A 185 7.50 -13.53 -1.69
C GLU A 185 6.68 -12.60 -0.81
N ILE A 186 5.73 -13.20 -0.10
CA ILE A 186 4.91 -12.51 0.87
C ILE A 186 5.54 -12.80 2.21
N GLY A 187 6.26 -11.80 2.74
CA GLY A 187 6.74 -11.87 4.13
C GLY A 187 5.59 -11.98 5.12
N ASN A 188 5.87 -11.85 6.41
CA ASN A 188 4.86 -11.96 7.48
C ASN A 188 3.74 -10.91 7.40
N ASP A 189 3.96 -9.86 6.61
CA ASP A 189 3.07 -8.74 6.40
C ASP A 189 2.95 -8.51 4.90
N GLY A 190 1.75 -8.63 4.34
CA GLY A 190 1.50 -8.44 2.92
C GLY A 190 1.61 -6.98 2.46
N ARG A 191 1.63 -6.02 3.40
CA ARG A 191 1.69 -4.58 3.08
C ARG A 191 2.86 -4.19 2.17
N PRO A 192 4.12 -4.56 2.45
CA PRO A 192 5.23 -4.20 1.58
C PRO A 192 5.07 -4.76 0.17
N PHE A 193 4.59 -6.01 0.03
CA PHE A 193 4.36 -6.59 -1.29
C PHE A 193 3.26 -5.85 -2.08
N ALA A 194 2.12 -5.55 -1.45
CA ALA A 194 1.05 -4.77 -2.06
C ALA A 194 1.54 -3.37 -2.49
N MET A 195 2.38 -2.72 -1.67
CA MET A 195 3.00 -1.45 -2.01
C MET A 195 3.93 -1.54 -3.22
N CYS A 196 4.66 -2.65 -3.38
CA CYS A 196 5.47 -2.90 -4.58
C CYS A 196 4.59 -3.02 -5.82
N VAL A 197 3.51 -3.81 -5.74
CA VAL A 197 2.58 -3.97 -6.87
C VAL A 197 2.00 -2.63 -7.26
N PHE A 198 1.55 -1.85 -6.28
CA PHE A 198 1.04 -0.51 -6.53
C PHE A 198 2.09 0.46 -7.05
N LYS A 199 3.37 0.29 -6.72
CA LYS A 199 4.42 1.10 -7.33
C LYS A 199 4.55 0.76 -8.81
N ASP A 200 4.72 -0.52 -9.13
CA ASP A 200 4.98 -1.00 -10.49
C ASP A 200 3.82 -0.67 -11.43
N ILE A 201 2.57 -0.96 -11.05
CA ILE A 201 1.42 -0.62 -11.91
C ILE A 201 1.25 0.91 -12.03
N GLY A 202 1.65 1.67 -11.00
CA GLY A 202 1.58 3.13 -11.01
C GLY A 202 2.57 3.79 -11.98
N GLU A 203 3.61 3.09 -12.39
CA GLU A 203 4.59 3.54 -13.37
C GLU A 203 4.19 3.15 -14.81
N ASP A 204 3.20 2.25 -14.95
CA ASP A 204 2.80 1.65 -16.22
C ASP A 204 1.34 1.99 -16.58
N SER A 205 1.17 2.88 -17.56
CA SER A 205 -0.16 3.39 -17.95
C SER A 205 -1.08 2.32 -18.52
N ARG A 206 -0.58 1.15 -18.94
CA ARG A 206 -1.43 0.11 -19.57
C ARG A 206 -2.50 -0.45 -18.64
N TRP A 207 -2.29 -0.35 -17.32
CA TRP A 207 -3.23 -0.83 -16.30
C TRP A 207 -4.42 0.11 -16.09
N PHE A 208 -4.38 1.32 -16.66
CA PHE A 208 -5.39 2.34 -16.42
C PHE A 208 -5.99 2.81 -17.74
N PRO A 209 -7.31 2.65 -17.93
CA PRO A 209 -7.94 3.15 -19.14
C PRO A 209 -7.84 4.69 -19.17
N PRO A 210 -7.80 5.31 -20.37
CA PRO A 210 -8.02 6.74 -20.49
C PRO A 210 -9.45 7.09 -20.01
N ILE A 211 -9.63 8.34 -19.57
CA ILE A 211 -10.94 8.91 -19.22
C ILE A 211 -11.60 9.42 -20.51
#